data_AF-A0A9N9TNT5-F1
#
_entry.id   AF-A0A9N9TNT5-F1
#
_cell.length_a   1.000
_cell.length_b   1.000
_cell.length_c   1.000
_cell.angle_alpha   90.00
_cell.angle_beta   90.00
_cell.angle_gamma   90.00
#
_symmetry.space_group_name_H-M   'P 1'
#
loop_
_entity.id
_entity.type
_entity.pdbx_description
1 polymer ?
#
loop_
_entity_poly.entity_id
_entity_poly.type
_entity_poly.pdbx_seq_one_letter_code
_entity_poly.pdbx_strand_id
1 'polypeptide(L)'
;MKKFNKIYNIMEALNIIFAVCANCLGYFQLTKIPNATLESKIISCFFLMGFLMQLFIDCFLGTVLYHQASLLPEAIFKSNWLKFSNVQLKKDIVFVLMHSQRIPQFNVYSLYDMNMISFAKVLKVAFSLYTVLSAIDRK
;
A
#
# COMPACT_ATOMS: atom_id res chain seq x y z
N MET A 1 -18.78 -0.36 6.93
CA MET A 1 -17.31 -0.16 7.02
C MET A 1 -16.49 -1.45 7.10
N LYS A 2 -16.72 -2.38 8.06
CA LYS A 2 -15.93 -3.62 8.17
C LYS A 2 -15.90 -4.50 6.90
N LYS A 3 -17.04 -4.63 6.19
CA LYS A 3 -17.11 -5.36 4.89
C LYS A 3 -16.29 -4.68 3.79
N PHE A 4 -16.37 -3.35 3.71
CA PHE A 4 -15.60 -2.55 2.73
C PHE A 4 -14.10 -2.68 3.00
N ASN A 5 -13.67 -2.53 4.26
CA ASN A 5 -12.28 -2.70 4.66
C ASN A 5 -11.78 -4.13 4.36
N LYS A 6 -12.61 -5.16 4.58
CA LYS A 6 -12.26 -6.55 4.26
C LYS A 6 -12.05 -6.77 2.75
N ILE A 7 -12.96 -6.26 1.91
CA ILE A 7 -12.85 -6.39 0.45
C ILE A 7 -11.63 -5.62 -0.06
N TYR A 8 -11.44 -4.39 0.42
CA TYR A 8 -10.31 -3.54 0.05
C TYR A 8 -8.97 -4.17 0.46
N ASN A 9 -8.83 -4.64 1.71
CA ASN A 9 -7.63 -5.33 2.19
C ASN A 9 -7.31 -6.60 1.39
N ILE A 10 -8.32 -7.33 0.92
CA ILE A 10 -8.12 -8.52 0.06
C ILE A 10 -7.60 -8.10 -1.31
N MET A 11 -8.20 -7.07 -1.93
CA MET A 11 -7.76 -6.58 -3.23
C MET A 11 -6.31 -6.08 -3.18
N GLU A 12 -5.95 -5.40 -2.11
CA GLU A 12 -4.61 -4.87 -1.93
C GLU A 12 -3.56 -5.96 -1.65
N ALA A 13 -3.91 -6.99 -0.88
CA ALA A 13 -3.05 -8.16 -0.71
C ALA A 13 -2.76 -8.85 -2.06
N LEU A 14 -3.78 -8.98 -2.91
CA LEU A 14 -3.62 -9.55 -4.26
C LEU A 14 -2.73 -8.68 -5.14
N ASN A 15 -2.90 -7.35 -5.08
CA ASN A 15 -2.05 -6.40 -5.80
C ASN A 15 -0.58 -6.52 -5.38
N ILE A 16 -0.30 -6.62 -4.07
CA ILE A 16 1.07 -6.80 -3.55
C ILE A 16 1.67 -8.12 -4.03
N ILE A 17 0.93 -9.23 -3.97
CA ILE A 17 1.40 -10.54 -4.44
C ILE A 17 1.74 -10.46 -5.94
N PHE A 18 0.87 -9.85 -6.74
CA PHE A 18 1.09 -9.67 -8.17
C PHE A 18 2.35 -8.83 -8.44
N ALA A 19 2.53 -7.73 -7.71
CA ALA A 19 3.70 -6.87 -7.86
C ALA A 19 5.00 -7.57 -7.44
N VAL A 20 5.00 -8.41 -6.39
CA VAL A 20 6.16 -9.23 -6.00
C VAL A 20 6.56 -10.20 -7.11
N CYS A 21 5.58 -10.93 -7.66
CA CYS A 21 5.82 -11.87 -8.75
C CYS A 21 6.34 -11.15 -10.00
N ALA A 22 5.73 -10.03 -10.39
CA ALA A 22 6.14 -9.23 -11.54
C ALA A 22 7.58 -8.71 -11.39
N ASN A 23 7.95 -8.19 -10.21
CA ASN A 23 9.31 -7.73 -9.95
C ASN A 23 10.32 -8.89 -9.97
N CYS A 24 9.98 -10.04 -9.37
CA CYS A 24 10.84 -11.22 -9.40
C CYS A 24 11.14 -11.70 -10.84
N LEU A 25 10.11 -11.80 -11.67
CA LEU A 25 10.25 -12.18 -13.08
C LEU A 25 11.02 -11.13 -13.90
N GLY A 26 10.80 -9.84 -13.63
CA GLY A 26 11.54 -8.75 -14.27
C GLY A 26 13.04 -8.79 -13.95
N TYR A 27 13.41 -9.03 -12.68
CA TYR A 27 14.82 -9.23 -12.30
C TYR A 27 15.42 -10.48 -12.97
N PHE A 28 14.67 -11.57 -13.05
CA PHE A 28 15.12 -12.79 -13.72
C PHE A 28 15.39 -12.55 -15.21
N GLN A 29 14.48 -11.91 -15.93
CA GLN A 29 14.66 -11.57 -17.35
C GLN A 29 15.90 -10.70 -17.61
N LEU A 30 16.13 -9.69 -16.76
CA LEU A 30 17.31 -8.82 -16.89
C LEU A 30 18.64 -9.58 -16.75
N THR A 31 18.66 -10.62 -15.90
CA THR A 31 19.92 -11.27 -15.51
C THR A 31 20.23 -12.53 -16.34
N LYS A 32 19.20 -13.27 -16.75
CA LYS A 32 19.35 -14.60 -17.37
C LYS A 32 19.30 -14.63 -18.89
N ILE A 33 19.07 -13.50 -19.56
CA ILE A 33 19.11 -13.43 -21.03
C ILE A 33 20.43 -12.76 -21.45
N PRO A 34 21.55 -13.50 -21.54
CA PRO A 34 22.85 -12.94 -21.92
C PRO A 34 22.86 -12.38 -23.35
N ASN A 35 21.97 -12.89 -24.22
CA ASN A 35 21.83 -12.47 -25.63
C ASN A 35 20.53 -11.70 -25.89
N ALA A 36 19.91 -11.11 -24.85
CA ALA A 36 18.72 -10.28 -25.02
C ALA A 36 19.08 -9.06 -25.86
N THR A 37 18.30 -8.81 -26.91
CA THR A 37 18.38 -7.55 -27.68
C THR A 37 18.25 -6.37 -26.72
N LEU A 38 18.97 -5.27 -27.01
CA LEU A 38 18.93 -4.04 -26.19
C LEU A 38 17.48 -3.60 -25.91
N GLU A 39 16.60 -3.75 -26.90
CA GLU A 39 15.16 -3.48 -26.79
C GLU A 39 14.48 -4.27 -25.67
N SER A 40 14.74 -5.58 -25.57
CA SER A 40 14.15 -6.41 -24.53
C SER A 40 14.59 -6.01 -23.12
N LYS A 41 15.86 -5.60 -22.95
CA LYS A 41 16.36 -5.08 -21.66
C LYS A 41 15.70 -3.76 -21.28
N ILE A 42 15.54 -2.86 -22.26
CA ILE A 42 14.85 -1.59 -22.06
C ILE A 42 13.40 -1.83 -21.64
N ILE A 43 12.68 -2.72 -22.32
CA ILE A 43 11.29 -3.08 -22.00
C ILE A 43 11.18 -3.65 -20.58
N SER A 44 12.04 -4.60 -20.20
CA SER A 44 12.04 -5.17 -18.84
C SER A 44 12.37 -4.12 -17.77
N CYS A 45 13.24 -3.15 -18.07
CA CYS A 45 13.56 -2.05 -17.15
C CYS A 45 12.36 -1.12 -16.94
N PHE A 46 11.67 -0.73 -18.01
CA PHE A 46 10.44 0.05 -17.92
C PHE A 46 9.32 -0.70 -17.19
N PHE A 47 9.21 -2.01 -17.42
CA PHE A 47 8.26 -2.87 -16.71
C PHE A 47 8.52 -2.85 -15.19
N LEU A 48 9.76 -3.10 -14.77
CA LEU A 48 10.14 -3.03 -13.36
C LEU A 48 9.86 -1.64 -12.76
N MET A 49 10.28 -0.58 -13.44
CA MET A 49 10.06 0.79 -12.97
C MET A 49 8.56 1.11 -12.82
N GLY A 50 7.72 0.64 -13.73
CA GLY A 50 6.27 0.79 -13.66
C GLY A 50 5.67 0.14 -12.41
N PHE A 51 6.01 -1.13 -12.14
CA PHE A 51 5.51 -1.83 -10.95
C PHE A 51 6.05 -1.24 -9.64
N LEU A 52 7.30 -0.78 -9.64
CA LEU A 52 7.89 -0.08 -8.49
C LEU A 52 7.16 1.23 -8.20
N MET A 53 6.88 2.02 -9.24
CA MET A 53 6.12 3.27 -9.11
C MET A 53 4.69 3.03 -8.64
N GLN A 54 4.00 2.01 -9.18
CA GLN A 54 2.66 1.65 -8.73
C GLN A 54 2.64 1.31 -7.23
N LEU A 55 3.51 0.41 -6.79
CA LEU A 55 3.66 0.05 -5.37
C LEU A 55 3.99 1.27 -4.49
N PHE A 56 4.86 2.15 -4.98
CA PHE A 56 5.23 3.36 -4.26
C PHE A 56 4.04 4.30 -4.07
N ILE A 57 3.28 4.55 -5.13
CA ILE A 57 2.09 5.42 -5.10
C ILE A 57 1.04 4.83 -4.14
N ASP A 58 0.77 3.53 -4.22
CA ASP A 58 -0.22 2.85 -3.35
C ASP A 58 0.18 2.98 -1.87
N CYS A 59 1.44 2.68 -1.53
CA CYS A 59 1.94 2.79 -0.15
C CYS A 59 1.97 4.25 0.35
N PHE A 60 2.33 5.19 -0.52
CA PHE A 60 2.39 6.61 -0.18
C PHE A 60 1.00 7.18 0.11
N LEU A 61 0.04 6.90 -0.78
CA LEU A 61 -1.35 7.31 -0.61
C LEU A 61 -1.96 6.69 0.65
N GLY A 62 -1.72 5.40 0.91
CA GLY A 62 -2.15 4.74 2.14
C GLY A 62 -1.62 5.44 3.40
N THR A 63 -0.33 5.82 3.38
CA THR A 63 0.32 6.53 4.50
C THR A 63 -0.27 7.92 4.72
N VAL A 64 -0.43 8.71 3.64
CA VAL A 64 -1.00 10.07 3.72
C VAL A 64 -2.46 10.02 4.17
N LEU A 65 -3.25 9.11 3.63
CA LEU A 65 -4.66 8.93 3.99
C LEU A 65 -4.79 8.54 5.46
N TYR A 66 -3.96 7.62 5.94
CA TYR A 66 -3.92 7.25 7.35
C TYR A 66 -3.57 8.45 8.24
N HIS A 67 -2.55 9.22 7.86
CA HIS A 67 -2.14 10.40 8.63
C HIS A 67 -3.25 11.46 8.70
N GLN A 68 -3.88 11.80 7.58
CA GLN A 68 -4.98 12.76 7.54
C GLN A 68 -6.19 12.26 8.33
N ALA A 69 -6.54 10.98 8.21
CA ALA A 69 -7.62 10.37 8.99
C ALA A 69 -7.32 10.41 10.50
N SER A 70 -6.06 10.29 10.90
CA SER A 70 -5.66 10.36 12.31
C SER A 70 -5.80 11.76 12.94
N LEU A 71 -5.66 12.81 12.13
CA LEU A 71 -5.80 14.21 12.56
C LEU A 71 -7.26 14.67 12.62
N LEU A 72 -8.15 14.00 11.87
CA LEU A 72 -9.58 14.33 11.78
C LEU A 72 -10.31 14.44 13.14
N PRO A 73 -10.19 13.48 14.08
CA PRO A 73 -10.86 13.60 15.38
C PRO A 73 -10.38 14.81 16.20
N GLU A 74 -9.09 15.13 16.16
CA GLU A 74 -8.54 16.29 16.86
C GLU A 74 -9.03 17.60 16.24
N ALA A 75 -9.07 17.69 14.91
CA ALA A 75 -9.58 18.84 14.19
C ALA A 75 -11.07 19.09 14.47
N ILE A 76 -11.89 18.02 14.51
CA ILE A 76 -13.31 18.12 14.86
C ILE A 76 -13.46 18.57 16.32
N PHE A 77 -12.67 18.02 17.24
CA PHE A 77 -12.74 18.38 18.66
C PHE A 77 -12.40 19.86 18.90
N LYS A 78 -11.37 20.38 18.21
CA LYS A 78 -10.95 21.79 18.26
C LYS A 78 -11.89 22.76 17.52
N SER A 79 -12.86 22.26 16.76
CA SER A 79 -13.81 23.12 16.07
C SER A 79 -14.76 23.84 17.04
N ASN A 80 -15.35 24.96 16.63
CA ASN A 80 -16.31 25.72 17.45
C ASN A 80 -17.69 25.03 17.59
N TRP A 81 -17.75 23.69 17.50
CA TRP A 81 -19.00 22.92 17.45
C TRP A 81 -19.92 23.11 18.67
N LEU A 82 -19.35 23.48 19.82
CA LEU A 82 -20.10 23.82 21.03
C LEU A 82 -20.93 25.10 20.90
N LYS A 83 -20.56 26.03 20.01
CA LYS A 83 -21.26 27.32 19.81
C LYS A 83 -22.51 27.19 18.93
N PHE A 84 -22.75 26.05 18.31
CA PHE A 84 -23.95 25.85 17.50
C PHE A 84 -25.20 25.76 18.38
N SER A 85 -26.24 26.54 18.06
CA SER A 85 -27.54 26.52 18.75
C SER A 85 -28.39 25.31 18.38
N ASN A 86 -28.12 24.68 17.23
CA ASN A 86 -28.86 23.51 16.76
C ASN A 86 -28.39 22.21 17.45
N VAL A 87 -29.28 21.60 18.26
CA VAL A 87 -29.03 20.36 19.00
C VAL A 87 -28.85 19.16 18.06
N GLN A 88 -29.55 19.13 16.92
CA GLN A 88 -29.42 18.07 15.92
C GLN A 88 -28.00 18.02 15.36
N LEU A 89 -27.49 19.19 14.96
CA LEU A 89 -26.15 19.34 14.38
C LEU A 89 -25.06 18.94 15.39
N LYS A 90 -25.23 19.26 16.67
CA LYS A 90 -24.29 18.83 17.73
C LYS A 90 -24.24 17.31 17.87
N LYS A 91 -25.39 16.64 17.83
CA LYS A 91 -25.45 15.17 17.89
C LYS A 91 -24.76 14.54 16.68
N ASP A 92 -24.96 15.10 15.49
CA ASP A 92 -24.31 14.61 14.27
C ASP A 92 -22.79 14.76 14.34
N ILE A 93 -22.28 15.92 14.82
CA ILE A 93 -20.84 16.14 15.00
C ILE A 93 -20.24 15.16 16.00
N VAL A 94 -20.91 14.92 17.14
CA VAL A 94 -20.45 13.95 18.14
C VAL A 94 -20.46 12.53 17.58
N PHE A 95 -21.45 12.18 16.76
CA PHE A 95 -21.50 10.89 16.08
C PHE A 95 -20.33 10.73 15.10
N VAL A 96 -20.04 11.75 14.30
CA VAL A 96 -18.88 11.77 13.39
C VAL A 96 -17.57 11.70 14.18
N LEU A 97 -17.45 12.39 15.32
CA LEU A 97 -16.28 12.34 16.18
C LEU A 97 -16.04 10.95 16.77
N MET A 98 -17.09 10.30 17.30
CA MET A 98 -17.00 8.91 17.78
C MET A 98 -16.62 7.95 16.66
N HIS A 99 -17.07 8.24 15.44
CA HIS A 99 -16.74 7.41 14.28
C HIS A 99 -15.31 7.62 13.79
N SER A 100 -14.82 8.86 13.75
CA SER A 100 -13.47 9.20 13.27
C SER A 100 -12.37 8.73 14.21
N GLN A 101 -12.65 8.59 15.50
CA GLN A 101 -11.75 7.96 16.47
C GLN A 101 -11.52 6.47 16.20
N ARG A 102 -12.44 5.79 15.52
CA ARG A 102 -12.21 4.44 14.98
C ARG A 102 -11.48 4.55 13.65
N ILE A 103 -10.27 5.11 13.69
CA ILE A 103 -9.38 5.13 12.53
C ILE A 103 -9.22 3.66 12.10
N PRO A 104 -9.67 3.28 10.91
CA PRO A 104 -9.37 1.96 10.41
C PRO A 104 -7.86 1.91 10.31
N GLN A 105 -7.22 1.15 11.20
CA GLN A 105 -5.89 0.67 10.88
C GLN A 105 -6.07 -0.05 9.55
N PHE A 106 -5.50 0.52 8.49
CA PHE A 106 -5.33 -0.13 7.19
C PHE A 106 -4.30 -1.23 7.38
N ASN A 107 -4.73 -2.22 8.16
CA ASN A 107 -3.97 -3.35 8.58
C ASN A 107 -4.45 -4.45 7.65
N VAL A 108 -3.67 -4.71 6.60
CA VAL A 108 -3.94 -5.85 5.73
C VAL A 108 -3.70 -7.08 6.59
N TYR A 109 -4.81 -7.70 7.00
CA TYR A 109 -4.82 -8.99 7.68
C TYR A 109 -3.99 -9.08 8.97
N SER A 110 -3.80 -7.97 9.71
CA SER A 110 -3.06 -7.95 10.99
C SER A 110 -1.57 -8.31 10.88
N LEU A 111 -1.01 -8.35 9.66
CA LEU A 111 0.40 -8.68 9.41
C LEU A 111 1.20 -7.50 8.87
N TYR A 112 0.52 -6.47 8.34
CA TYR A 112 1.16 -5.40 7.56
C TYR A 112 0.38 -4.09 7.65
N ASP A 113 1.02 -3.05 8.22
CA ASP A 113 0.57 -1.68 8.08
C ASP A 113 1.01 -1.17 6.70
N MET A 114 0.08 -0.66 5.89
CA MET A 114 0.40 0.00 4.63
C MET A 114 1.20 1.28 4.88
N ASN A 115 2.51 1.15 4.87
CA ASN A 115 3.47 2.21 5.13
C ASN A 115 4.67 2.06 4.18
N MET A 116 5.49 3.10 4.06
CA MET A 116 6.74 3.06 3.31
C MET A 116 7.70 1.94 3.78
N ILE A 117 7.61 1.54 5.05
CA ILE A 117 8.32 0.37 5.60
C ILE A 117 7.91 -0.92 4.88
N SER A 118 6.63 -1.02 4.55
CA SER A 118 6.00 -2.17 3.91
C SER A 118 6.41 -2.28 2.43
N PHE A 119 6.57 -1.15 1.73
CA PHE A 119 7.23 -1.11 0.42
C PHE A 119 8.64 -1.71 0.46
N ALA A 120 9.46 -1.31 1.44
CA ALA A 120 10.83 -1.81 1.55
C ALA A 120 10.91 -3.33 1.81
N LYS A 121 10.01 -3.91 2.63
CA LYS A 121 10.05 -5.38 2.81
C LYS A 121 9.51 -6.13 1.60
N VAL A 122 8.54 -5.59 0.85
CA VAL A 122 8.08 -6.18 -0.42
C VAL A 122 9.24 -6.29 -1.41
N LEU A 123 10.04 -5.25 -1.55
CA LEU A 123 11.25 -5.28 -2.38
C LEU A 123 12.28 -6.30 -1.90
N LYS A 124 12.53 -6.38 -0.60
CA LYS A 124 13.44 -7.38 -0.02
C LYS A 124 12.98 -8.80 -0.32
N VAL A 125 11.67 -9.08 -0.20
CA VAL A 125 11.10 -10.39 -0.52
C VAL A 125 11.25 -10.71 -2.01
N ALA A 126 10.91 -9.77 -2.90
CA ALA A 126 11.08 -9.96 -4.34
C ALA A 126 12.54 -10.25 -4.73
N PHE A 127 13.50 -9.52 -4.14
CA PHE A 127 14.93 -9.74 -4.37
C PHE A 127 15.42 -11.07 -3.79
N SER A 128 14.93 -11.46 -2.62
CA SER A 128 15.25 -12.75 -2.00
C SER A 128 14.75 -13.92 -2.86
N LEU A 129 13.50 -13.85 -3.36
CA LEU A 129 12.94 -14.84 -4.29
C LEU A 129 13.76 -14.92 -5.59
N TYR A 130 14.13 -13.77 -6.16
CA TYR A 130 15.02 -13.71 -7.32
C TYR A 130 16.35 -14.40 -7.03
N THR A 131 16.97 -14.14 -5.88
CA THR A 131 18.27 -14.73 -5.51
C THR A 131 18.16 -16.25 -5.44
N VAL A 132 17.12 -16.78 -4.80
CA VAL A 132 16.84 -18.22 -4.73
C VAL A 132 16.63 -18.82 -6.11
N LEU A 133 15.78 -18.20 -6.94
CA LEU A 133 15.51 -18.64 -8.31
C LEU A 133 16.81 -18.67 -9.14
N SER A 134 17.65 -17.64 -9.01
CA SER A 134 18.93 -17.53 -9.70
C SER A 134 19.97 -18.58 -9.25
N ALA A 135 19.84 -19.08 -8.02
CA ALA A 135 20.70 -20.11 -7.45
C ALA A 135 20.28 -21.52 -7.91
N ILE A 136 18.98 -21.76 -8.03
CA ILE A 136 18.43 -23.01 -8.58
C ILE A 136 18.80 -23.15 -10.06
N ASP A 137 18.62 -22.09 -10.85
CA ASP A 137 18.92 -22.09 -12.29
C ASP A 137 20.44 -22.11 -12.61
N ARG A 138 21.30 -22.13 -11.59
CA ARG A 138 22.76 -22.31 -11.75
C ARG A 138 23.21 -23.75 -11.48
N LYS A 139 22.34 -24.60 -10.93
CA LYS A 139 22.57 -26.04 -10.75
C LYS A 139 22.07 -26.81 -11.96
#